data_AF-A0A4R9PGK8-F1
#
_entry.id   AF-A0A4R9PGK8-F1
#
_cell.length_a   1.000
_cell.length_b   1.000
_cell.length_c   1.000
_cell.angle_alpha   90.00
_cell.angle_beta   90.00
_cell.angle_gamma   90.00
#
_symmetry.space_group_name_H-M   'P 1'
#
loop_
_entity.id
_entity.type
_entity.pdbx_description
1 polymer ?
#
loop_
_entity_poly.entity_id
_entity_poly.type
_entity_poly.pdbx_seq_one_letter_code
_entity_poly.pdbx_strand_id
1 'polypeptide(L)'
;LMGLLKLYIRRDLAELHQNGVRVRVIGDRQGLQPDIRGLLQEAESLTAGNESLTLIIAFNYGGRDEIVRTARKLAEAVARGDMAGEAITAESFAAALDTQG
;
A
#
# COMPACT_ATOMS: atom_id res chain seq x y z
N LEU A 1 3.50 15.82 -13.26
CA LEU A 1 2.69 15.29 -12.14
C LEU A 1 3.55 14.80 -10.97
N MET A 2 4.53 13.92 -11.19
CA MET A 2 5.31 13.26 -10.12
C MET A 2 6.09 14.20 -9.18
N GLY A 3 6.59 15.34 -9.67
CA GLY A 3 7.33 16.31 -8.84
C GLY A 3 6.47 17.02 -7.78
N LEU A 4 5.17 17.21 -8.04
CA LEU A 4 4.25 17.84 -7.08
C LEU A 4 3.95 16.92 -5.91
N LEU A 5 3.67 15.62 -6.18
CA LEU A 5 3.45 14.62 -5.13
C LEU A 5 4.67 14.54 -4.19
N LYS A 6 5.87 14.52 -4.78
CA LYS A 6 7.13 14.52 -4.04
C LYS A 6 7.25 15.74 -3.13
N LEU A 7 6.96 16.94 -3.64
CA LEU A 7 7.02 18.18 -2.88
C LEU A 7 6.02 18.21 -1.73
N TYR A 8 4.78 17.82 -1.99
CA TYR A 8 3.71 17.78 -0.97
C TYR A 8 4.05 16.83 0.17
N ILE A 9 4.40 15.57 -0.15
CA ILE A 9 4.72 14.61 0.90
C ILE A 9 5.94 15.08 1.69
N ARG A 10 7.02 15.53 1.04
CA ARG A 10 8.21 15.95 1.80
C ARG A 10 7.99 17.18 2.68
N ARG A 11 7.24 18.16 2.18
CA ARG A 11 6.95 19.40 2.92
C ARG A 11 6.01 19.12 4.09
N ASP A 12 4.99 18.30 3.85
CA ASP A 12 3.88 18.15 4.78
C ASP A 12 4.03 16.90 5.66
N LEU A 13 5.01 15.99 5.40
CA LEU A 13 5.19 14.77 6.20
C LEU A 13 5.43 15.05 7.69
N ALA A 14 6.24 16.05 8.01
CA ALA A 14 6.47 16.44 9.40
C ALA A 14 5.18 16.92 10.08
N GLU A 15 4.34 17.65 9.35
CA GLU A 15 3.04 18.13 9.82
C GLU A 15 2.02 16.97 9.94
N LEU A 16 1.95 16.08 8.95
CA LEU A 16 1.13 14.86 9.00
C LEU A 16 1.49 14.02 10.22
N HIS A 17 2.79 13.85 10.49
CA HIS A 17 3.24 13.11 11.65
C HIS A 17 2.83 13.79 12.97
N GLN A 18 3.05 15.10 13.10
CA GLN A 18 2.65 15.89 14.26
C GLN A 18 1.14 15.86 14.52
N ASN A 19 0.33 15.82 13.46
CA ASN A 19 -1.12 15.71 13.54
C ASN A 19 -1.63 14.28 13.80
N GLY A 20 -0.72 13.30 13.97
CA GLY A 20 -1.10 11.90 14.20
C GLY A 20 -1.74 11.25 12.98
N VAL A 21 -1.41 11.68 11.76
CA VAL A 21 -1.87 11.05 10.52
C VAL A 21 -0.96 9.90 10.14
N ARG A 22 -1.51 8.71 9.90
CA ARG A 22 -0.85 7.53 9.36
C ARG A 22 -0.96 7.49 7.84
N VAL A 23 0.17 7.46 7.15
CA VAL A 23 0.22 7.38 5.69
C VAL A 23 0.30 5.93 5.26
N ARG A 24 -0.53 5.55 4.28
CA ARG A 24 -0.46 4.24 3.61
C ARG A 24 -0.55 4.43 2.11
N VAL A 25 0.23 3.66 1.36
CA VAL A 25 0.23 3.71 -0.11
C VAL A 25 -0.25 2.38 -0.67
N ILE A 26 -1.28 2.42 -1.51
CA ILE A 26 -1.88 1.23 -2.15
C ILE A 26 -1.69 1.27 -3.66
N GLY A 27 -1.79 0.13 -4.32
CA GLY A 27 -1.64 0.01 -5.78
C GLY A 27 -0.25 -0.43 -6.24
N ASP A 28 -0.01 -0.29 -7.54
CA ASP A 28 1.21 -0.80 -8.16
C ASP A 28 2.40 0.14 -7.96
N ARG A 29 3.43 -0.38 -7.30
CA ARG A 29 4.69 0.32 -7.05
C ARG A 29 5.74 0.06 -8.14
N GLN A 30 5.44 -0.73 -9.17
CA GLN A 30 6.34 -0.95 -10.30
C GLN A 30 6.45 0.32 -11.16
N GLY A 31 7.67 0.60 -11.65
CA GLY A 31 7.95 1.81 -12.43
C GLY A 31 8.11 3.11 -11.62
N LEU A 32 7.93 3.08 -10.29
CA LEU A 32 8.28 4.21 -9.43
C LEU A 32 9.79 4.49 -9.48
N GLN A 33 10.15 5.76 -9.69
CA GLN A 33 11.53 6.21 -9.57
C GLN A 33 12.04 5.94 -8.14
N PRO A 34 13.32 5.56 -7.96
CA PRO A 34 13.87 5.16 -6.66
C PRO A 34 13.71 6.22 -5.56
N ASP A 35 13.79 7.49 -5.93
CA ASP A 35 13.63 8.63 -5.02
C ASP A 35 12.21 8.76 -4.48
N ILE A 36 11.19 8.53 -5.31
CA ILE A 36 9.77 8.52 -4.89
C ILE A 36 9.51 7.30 -4.02
N ARG A 37 10.01 6.12 -4.41
CA ARG A 37 9.87 4.90 -3.61
C ARG A 37 10.42 5.10 -2.20
N GLY A 38 11.62 5.66 -2.08
CA GLY A 38 12.24 5.93 -0.78
C GLY A 38 11.42 6.90 0.07
N LEU A 39 10.90 7.97 -0.53
CA LEU A 39 10.08 8.96 0.17
C LEU A 39 8.73 8.39 0.63
N LEU A 40 8.08 7.54 -0.17
CA LEU A 40 6.85 6.88 0.24
C LEU A 40 7.11 5.91 1.40
N GLN A 41 8.21 5.16 1.34
CA GLN A 41 8.60 4.24 2.40
C GLN A 41 8.95 4.97 3.70
N GLU A 42 9.63 6.13 3.61
CA GLU A 42 9.90 7.02 4.74
C GLU A 42 8.58 7.52 5.36
N ALA A 43 7.64 7.97 4.55
CA ALA A 43 6.34 8.44 5.02
C ALA A 43 5.53 7.34 5.74
N GLU A 44 5.43 6.15 5.14
CA GLU A 44 4.76 4.99 5.73
C GLU A 44 5.42 4.58 7.06
N SER A 45 6.76 4.59 7.12
CA SER A 45 7.52 4.16 8.31
C SER A 45 7.42 5.17 9.45
N LEU A 46 7.61 6.46 9.16
CA LEU A 46 7.58 7.53 10.16
C LEU A 46 6.21 7.64 10.82
N THR A 47 5.14 7.41 10.05
CA THR A 47 3.76 7.58 10.51
C THR A 47 3.07 6.27 10.88
N ALA A 48 3.78 5.15 10.91
CA ALA A 48 3.19 3.82 11.11
C ALA A 48 2.40 3.68 12.43
N GLY A 49 2.87 4.35 13.50
CA GLY A 49 2.25 4.33 14.83
C GLY A 49 1.19 5.41 15.07
N ASN A 50 0.85 6.18 14.04
CA ASN A 50 -0.14 7.25 14.16
C ASN A 50 -1.58 6.67 14.07
N GLU A 51 -2.51 7.25 14.82
CA GLU A 51 -3.86 6.69 14.98
C GLU A 51 -5.01 7.68 14.71
N SER A 52 -4.73 8.99 14.58
CA SER A 52 -5.78 10.01 14.44
C SER A 52 -6.54 9.91 13.11
N LEU A 53 -5.82 9.63 12.02
CA LEU A 53 -6.39 9.52 10.67
C LEU A 53 -5.47 8.64 9.82
N THR A 54 -6.03 7.78 8.96
CA THR A 54 -5.25 7.09 7.93
C THR A 54 -5.44 7.79 6.58
N LEU A 55 -4.37 8.36 6.04
CA LEU A 55 -4.30 8.90 4.69
C LEU A 55 -3.87 7.79 3.72
N ILE A 56 -4.80 7.35 2.87
CA ILE A 56 -4.54 6.35 1.84
C ILE A 56 -4.23 7.04 0.51
N ILE A 57 -3.03 6.80 -0.02
CA ILE A 57 -2.58 7.29 -1.32
C ILE A 57 -2.63 6.13 -2.31
N ALA A 58 -3.59 6.18 -3.24
CA ALA A 58 -3.74 5.18 -4.28
C ALA A 58 -2.84 5.52 -5.49
N PHE A 59 -1.72 4.83 -5.64
CA PHE A 59 -0.73 5.06 -6.69
C PHE A 59 -0.80 3.98 -7.76
N ASN A 60 -1.01 4.36 -9.03
CA ASN A 60 -1.26 3.40 -10.13
C ASN A 60 -2.26 2.30 -9.71
N TYR A 61 -3.30 2.69 -9.00
CA TYR A 61 -4.27 1.78 -8.45
C TYR A 61 -5.48 1.66 -9.38
N GLY A 62 -5.83 0.43 -9.72
CA GLY A 62 -7.09 0.07 -10.36
C GLY A 62 -7.62 -1.19 -9.70
N GLY A 63 -8.91 -1.23 -9.37
CA GLY A 63 -9.50 -2.37 -8.63
C GLY A 63 -9.38 -3.69 -9.38
N ARG A 64 -9.48 -3.68 -10.73
CA ARG A 64 -9.23 -4.89 -11.54
C ARG A 64 -7.79 -5.36 -11.45
N ASP A 65 -6.84 -4.42 -11.47
CA ASP A 65 -5.42 -4.74 -11.38
C ASP A 65 -5.05 -5.26 -9.99
N GLU A 66 -5.64 -4.69 -8.93
CA GLU A 66 -5.51 -5.18 -7.55
C GLU A 66 -6.02 -6.62 -7.40
N ILE A 67 -7.21 -6.91 -7.93
CA ILE A 67 -7.78 -8.28 -7.92
C ILE A 67 -6.82 -9.26 -8.60
N VAL A 68 -6.28 -8.91 -9.77
CA VAL A 68 -5.33 -9.77 -10.51
C VAL A 68 -4.04 -9.99 -9.72
N ARG A 69 -3.46 -8.94 -9.12
CA ARG A 69 -2.25 -9.06 -8.28
C ARG A 69 -2.50 -9.94 -7.05
N THR A 70 -3.64 -9.75 -6.40
CA THR A 70 -4.05 -10.51 -5.21
C THR A 70 -4.26 -11.99 -5.54
N ALA A 71 -4.98 -12.28 -6.62
CA ALA A 71 -5.19 -13.64 -7.08
C ALA A 71 -3.88 -14.36 -7.42
N ARG A 72 -2.93 -13.68 -8.09
CA ARG A 72 -1.59 -14.23 -8.36
C ARG A 72 -0.83 -14.56 -7.07
N LYS A 73 -0.82 -13.63 -6.10
CA LYS A 73 -0.15 -13.82 -4.80
C LYS A 73 -0.69 -15.04 -4.05
N LEU A 74 -2.02 -15.21 -4.03
CA LEU A 74 -2.66 -16.36 -3.38
C LEU A 74 -2.38 -17.67 -4.14
N ALA A 75 -2.44 -17.65 -5.47
CA ALA A 75 -2.11 -18.82 -6.29
C ALA A 75 -0.66 -19.27 -6.09
N GLU A 76 0.28 -18.33 -5.97
CA GLU A 76 1.69 -18.63 -5.66
C GLU A 76 1.86 -19.22 -4.25
N ALA A 77 1.12 -18.72 -3.26
CA ALA A 77 1.14 -19.30 -1.90
C ALA A 77 0.62 -20.74 -1.90
N VAL A 78 -0.44 -21.02 -2.66
CA VAL A 78 -0.94 -22.39 -2.86
C VAL A 78 0.10 -23.27 -3.55
N ALA A 79 0.74 -22.77 -4.61
CA ALA A 79 1.75 -23.52 -5.36
C ALA A 79 3.00 -23.86 -4.52
N ARG A 80 3.35 -23.02 -3.54
CA ARG A 80 4.44 -23.29 -2.59
C ARG A 80 4.04 -24.21 -1.44
N GLY A 81 2.75 -24.50 -1.27
CA GLY A 81 2.24 -25.27 -0.13
C GLY A 81 2.09 -24.47 1.15
N ASP A 82 2.18 -23.13 1.10
CA ASP A 82 1.99 -22.25 2.26
C ASP A 82 0.52 -22.25 2.71
N MET A 83 -0.41 -22.57 1.81
CA MET A 83 -1.83 -22.69 2.08
C MET A 83 -2.52 -23.68 1.12
N ALA A 84 -3.66 -24.24 1.52
CA ALA A 84 -4.52 -25.02 0.62
C ALA A 84 -5.36 -24.07 -0.25
N GLY A 85 -5.70 -24.49 -1.48
CA GLY A 85 -6.53 -23.69 -2.38
C GLY A 85 -7.94 -23.44 -1.82
N GLU A 86 -8.48 -24.43 -1.12
CA GLU A 86 -9.78 -24.39 -0.44
C GLU A 86 -9.81 -23.42 0.75
N ALA A 87 -8.64 -23.04 1.26
CA ALA A 87 -8.53 -22.03 2.31
C ALA A 87 -8.71 -20.60 1.77
N ILE A 88 -8.78 -20.41 0.44
CA ILE A 88 -9.09 -19.11 -0.17
C ILE A 88 -10.59 -18.84 -0.04
N THR A 89 -10.96 -18.05 0.95
CA THR A 89 -12.31 -17.51 1.17
C THR A 89 -12.38 -16.03 0.81
N ALA A 90 -13.59 -15.47 0.77
CA ALA A 90 -13.79 -14.03 0.58
C ALA A 90 -13.05 -13.19 1.65
N GLU A 91 -13.02 -13.67 2.89
CA GLU A 91 -12.33 -13.04 4.02
C GLU A 91 -10.81 -13.08 3.82
N SER A 92 -10.24 -14.23 3.47
CA SER A 92 -8.80 -14.35 3.19
C SER A 92 -8.37 -13.52 1.97
N PHE A 93 -9.25 -13.40 0.97
CA PHE A 93 -8.99 -12.62 -0.22
C PHE A 93 -9.00 -11.12 0.10
N ALA A 94 -10.01 -10.66 0.87
CA ALA A 94 -10.09 -9.29 1.36
C ALA A 94 -8.87 -8.91 2.21
N ALA A 95 -8.38 -9.82 3.06
CA ALA A 95 -7.17 -9.63 3.85
C ALA A 95 -5.89 -9.51 2.99
N ALA A 96 -5.92 -9.98 1.74
CA ALA A 96 -4.79 -9.95 0.82
C ALA A 96 -4.82 -8.76 -0.17
N LEU A 97 -5.92 -8.01 -0.26
CA LEU A 97 -6.05 -6.79 -1.07
C LEU A 97 -5.10 -5.69 -0.58
N ASP A 98 -4.80 -4.69 -1.43
CA ASP A 98 -4.00 -3.51 -1.04
C ASP A 98 -4.78 -2.55 -0.13
N THR A 99 -6.11 -2.65 -0.17
CA THR A 99 -7.06 -1.86 0.65
C THR A 99 -7.36 -2.48 2.01
N GLN A 100 -6.72 -3.59 2.37
CA GLN A 100 -6.89 -4.24 3.66
C GLN A 100 -6.54 -3.29 4.81
N GLY A 101 -7.33 -3.25 5.88
CA GLY A 101 -7.13 -2.31 6.98
C GLY A 101 -8.24 -2.39 8.00
#